data_AF-A0A5C5FPG0-F1
#
_entry.id   AF-A0A5C5FPG0-F1
#
_cell.length_a   1.000
_cell.length_b   1.000
_cell.length_c   1.000
_cell.angle_alpha   90.00
_cell.angle_beta   90.00
_cell.angle_gamma   90.00
#
_symmetry.space_group_name_H-M   'P 1'
#
loop_
_entity.id
_entity.type
_entity.pdbx_description
1 polymer ?
#
loop_
_entity_poly.entity_id
_entity_poly.type
_entity_poly.pdbx_seq_one_letter_code
_entity_poly.pdbx_strand_id
1 'polypeptide(L)'
;MTTSPLAQYLPPSSNGGLLPYWMLLISHVPLPLLSLSPGPPPLNLPRPPRRSATAVFNSVQNYLTTALTRKVYARSPSSVNPLQARLFGVWTLTSALIRLYAAYHLSLKPVYDLALASYALALCHFGSEALVYRTVGLQGLAGPLVVSTTSLVWMWQQYDFYVRA
;
A
#
# COMPACT_ATOMS: atom_id res chain seq x y z
N MET A 1 32.55 14.44 2.92
CA MET A 1 31.20 14.31 2.35
C MET A 1 30.27 13.88 3.46
N THR A 2 29.46 14.79 3.98
CA THR A 2 28.54 14.55 5.11
C THR A 2 27.35 13.73 4.60
N THR A 3 27.35 12.43 4.84
CA THR A 3 26.15 11.61 4.68
C THR A 3 25.10 12.17 5.63
N SER A 4 23.93 12.57 5.13
CA SER A 4 22.87 13.07 6.00
C SER A 4 22.54 12.01 7.06
N PRO A 5 22.18 12.39 8.30
CA PRO A 5 21.80 11.44 9.34
C PRO A 5 20.56 10.60 8.98
N LEU A 6 19.86 10.94 7.90
CA LEU A 6 18.75 10.15 7.35
C LEU A 6 19.23 9.01 6.44
N ALA A 7 20.42 9.12 5.85
CA ALA A 7 20.96 8.10 4.94
C ALA A 7 21.20 6.75 5.63
N GLN A 8 21.44 6.73 6.94
CA GLN A 8 21.65 5.50 7.72
C GLN A 8 20.40 4.61 7.82
N TYR A 9 19.19 5.19 7.65
CA TYR A 9 17.93 4.47 7.78
C TYR A 9 17.35 4.01 6.43
N LEU A 10 17.93 4.48 5.32
CA LEU A 10 17.51 4.12 3.98
C LEU A 10 17.99 2.70 3.63
N PRO A 11 17.21 1.95 2.83
CA PRO A 11 17.65 0.64 2.35
C PRO A 11 18.97 0.77 1.60
N PRO A 12 19.85 -0.23 1.72
CA PRO A 12 21.17 -0.19 1.11
C PRO A 12 21.06 0.01 -0.40
N SER A 13 21.62 1.12 -0.89
CA SER A 13 21.72 1.45 -2.32
C SER A 13 22.73 0.57 -3.07
N SER A 14 23.24 -0.51 -2.47
CA SER A 14 24.36 -1.29 -3.00
C SER A 14 24.12 -1.87 -4.40
N ASN A 15 22.85 -2.00 -4.80
CA ASN A 15 22.47 -2.47 -6.12
C ASN A 15 22.01 -1.33 -7.06
N GLY A 16 22.10 -0.05 -6.71
CA GLY A 16 21.92 1.09 -7.63
C GLY A 16 20.51 1.34 -8.21
N GLY A 17 19.50 0.51 -7.94
CA GLY A 17 18.16 0.71 -8.50
C GLY A 17 17.15 1.37 -7.56
N LEU A 18 16.10 1.98 -8.13
CA LEU A 18 15.10 2.80 -7.41
C LEU A 18 13.98 2.00 -6.73
N LEU A 19 13.88 0.70 -7.00
CA LEU A 19 12.81 -0.18 -6.50
C LEU A 19 12.71 -0.24 -4.95
N PRO A 20 13.80 -0.35 -4.17
CA PRO A 20 13.73 -0.33 -2.70
C PRO A 20 13.06 0.94 -2.15
N TYR A 21 13.37 2.10 -2.75
CA TYR A 21 12.81 3.38 -2.35
C TYR A 21 11.32 3.49 -2.70
N TRP A 22 10.93 2.98 -3.87
CA TRP A 22 9.53 2.88 -4.26
C TRP A 22 8.74 2.00 -3.28
N MET A 23 9.27 0.84 -2.91
CA MET A 23 8.64 -0.08 -1.94
C MET A 23 8.53 0.54 -0.56
N LEU A 24 9.55 1.28 -0.12
CA LEU A 24 9.52 2.02 1.14
C LEU A 24 8.45 3.12 1.11
N LEU A 25 8.34 3.89 0.02
CA LEU A 25 7.32 4.92 -0.16
C LEU A 25 5.89 4.35 -0.05
N ILE A 26 5.59 3.29 -0.79
CA ILE A 26 4.25 2.67 -0.80
C ILE A 26 3.96 1.83 0.45
N SER A 27 4.97 1.51 1.27
CA SER A 27 4.77 0.88 2.58
C SER A 27 4.28 1.88 3.64
N HIS A 28 4.65 3.17 3.52
CA HIS A 28 4.31 4.23 4.47
C HIS A 28 3.06 5.02 4.07
N VAL A 29 2.63 4.89 2.81
CA VAL A 29 1.38 5.47 2.30
C VAL A 29 0.30 4.39 2.25
N PRO A 30 -0.77 4.50 3.05
CA PRO A 30 -1.92 3.64 2.90
C PRO A 30 -2.63 4.06 1.62
N LEU A 31 -2.71 3.14 0.67
CA LEU A 31 -3.24 3.38 -0.67
C LEU A 31 -4.75 3.74 -0.76
N PRO A 32 -5.59 3.67 0.29
CA PRO A 32 -6.89 4.34 0.24
C PRO A 32 -6.79 5.88 0.20
N LEU A 33 -5.62 6.47 0.50
CA LEU A 33 -5.51 7.93 0.70
C LEU A 33 -5.21 8.74 -0.56
N LEU A 34 -4.90 8.10 -1.70
CA LEU A 34 -4.76 8.83 -2.98
C LEU A 34 -6.11 9.19 -3.61
N SER A 35 -7.22 8.65 -3.10
CA SER A 35 -8.58 8.96 -3.59
C SER A 35 -9.53 9.49 -2.50
N LEU A 36 -9.05 9.72 -1.28
CA LEU A 36 -9.87 10.18 -0.15
C LEU A 36 -9.29 11.46 0.45
N SER A 37 -9.29 12.54 -0.33
CA SER A 37 -9.34 13.88 0.27
C SER A 37 -10.61 13.95 1.14
N PRO A 38 -10.51 14.29 2.43
CA PRO A 38 -11.69 14.73 3.16
C PRO A 38 -12.27 15.91 2.40
N GLY A 39 -13.61 15.97 2.24
CA GLY A 39 -14.26 17.21 1.82
C GLY A 39 -13.82 18.38 2.72
N PRO A 40 -13.97 19.63 2.26
CA PRO A 40 -13.49 20.79 3.01
C PRO A 40 -14.03 20.76 4.45
N PRO A 41 -13.17 20.89 5.47
CA PRO A 41 -13.60 20.81 6.86
C PRO A 41 -14.51 22.00 7.21
N PRO A 42 -15.55 21.82 8.03
CA PRO A 42 -16.24 22.94 8.62
C PRO A 42 -15.29 23.69 9.57
N LEU A 43 -15.11 24.98 9.28
CA LEU A 43 -14.61 26.09 10.10
C LEU A 43 -13.53 25.81 11.19
N ASN A 44 -12.34 26.39 10.97
CA ASN A 44 -11.33 26.82 11.97
C ASN A 44 -10.69 25.81 12.95
N LEU A 45 -10.24 24.64 12.47
CA LEU A 45 -9.25 23.83 13.19
C LEU A 45 -7.83 24.00 12.59
N PRO A 46 -6.77 24.13 13.42
CA PRO A 46 -5.39 24.16 12.96
C PRO A 46 -5.06 22.91 12.13
N ARG A 47 -4.55 23.11 10.91
CA ARG A 47 -4.21 22.02 10.00
C ARG A 47 -3.05 21.20 10.60
N PRO A 48 -3.20 19.88 10.83
CA PRO A 48 -2.08 19.07 11.30
C PRO A 48 -0.98 19.01 10.23
N PRO A 49 0.30 18.90 10.64
CA PRO A 49 1.42 18.85 9.73
C PRO A 49 1.27 17.70 8.73
N ARG A 50 1.46 18.04 7.45
CA ARG A 50 1.32 17.14 6.31
C ARG A 50 2.52 16.17 6.27
N ARG A 51 2.21 14.87 6.22
CA ARG A 51 3.08 13.72 5.86
C ARG A 51 4.10 13.38 6.96
N SER A 52 4.04 12.21 7.61
CA SER A 52 4.91 11.07 7.21
C SER A 52 4.53 9.69 7.80
N ALA A 53 3.41 9.53 8.51
CA ALA A 53 3.08 8.26 9.18
C ALA A 53 1.69 7.71 8.85
N THR A 54 1.30 7.73 7.57
CA THR A 54 -0.10 7.44 7.21
C THR A 54 -0.44 5.94 7.24
N ALA A 55 0.50 5.01 6.98
CA ALA A 55 0.18 3.57 6.98
C ALA A 55 -0.12 2.99 8.37
N VAL A 56 0.61 3.44 9.40
CA VAL A 56 0.31 3.13 10.80
C VAL A 56 -1.01 3.80 11.21
N PHE A 57 -1.22 5.06 10.81
CA PHE A 57 -2.45 5.79 11.12
C PHE A 57 -3.71 5.15 10.50
N ASN A 58 -3.60 4.56 9.31
CA ASN A 58 -4.70 3.90 8.60
C ASN A 58 -4.94 2.46 9.07
N SER A 59 -3.89 1.76 9.53
CA SER A 59 -4.04 0.47 10.22
C SER A 59 -4.76 0.67 11.56
N VAL A 60 -4.37 1.70 12.32
CA VAL A 60 -5.07 2.09 13.56
C VAL A 60 -6.49 2.59 13.24
N GLN A 61 -6.70 3.41 12.20
CA GLN A 61 -8.05 3.83 11.79
C GLN A 61 -8.94 2.69 11.32
N ASN A 62 -8.45 1.68 10.59
CA ASN A 62 -9.29 0.55 10.16
C ASN A 62 -9.73 -0.35 11.33
N TYR A 63 -8.96 -0.37 12.43
CA TYR A 63 -9.44 -0.97 13.68
C TYR A 63 -10.49 -0.12 14.39
N LEU A 64 -10.49 1.21 14.15
CA LEU A 64 -11.34 2.18 14.84
C LEU A 64 -12.57 2.66 14.03
N THR A 65 -12.60 2.48 12.69
CA THR A 65 -13.70 2.95 11.84
C THR A 65 -13.89 2.12 10.56
N THR A 66 -15.15 1.85 10.21
CA THR A 66 -15.57 1.16 8.97
C THR A 66 -15.65 2.11 7.77
N ALA A 67 -15.49 3.41 7.97
CA ALA A 67 -15.78 4.43 6.96
C ALA A 67 -14.88 4.33 5.72
N LEU A 68 -13.61 3.96 5.89
CA LEU A 68 -12.67 3.81 4.78
C LEU A 68 -12.96 2.56 3.95
N THR A 69 -13.25 1.44 4.61
CA THR A 69 -13.61 0.19 3.94
C THR A 69 -14.93 0.34 3.15
N ARG A 70 -15.92 1.04 3.71
CA ARG A 70 -17.20 1.31 3.02
C ARG A 70 -17.03 2.18 1.78
N LYS A 71 -16.05 3.09 1.76
CA LYS A 71 -15.71 3.91 0.59
C LYS A 71 -15.04 3.11 -0.52
N VAL A 72 -14.26 2.08 -0.19
CA VAL A 72 -13.68 1.16 -1.17
C VAL A 72 -14.79 0.37 -1.86
N TYR A 73 -15.67 -0.25 -1.06
CA TYR A 73 -16.81 -1.03 -1.55
C TYR A 73 -18.08 -0.19 -1.72
N ALA A 74 -17.94 0.98 -2.35
CA ALA A 74 -19.02 1.96 -2.47
C ALA A 74 -20.23 1.46 -3.29
N ARG A 75 -20.09 0.40 -4.09
CA ARG A 75 -21.21 -0.19 -4.85
C ARG A 75 -22.04 -1.18 -4.02
N SER A 76 -21.53 -1.66 -2.88
CA SER A 76 -22.29 -2.47 -1.93
C SER A 76 -21.96 -2.11 -0.47
N PRO A 77 -22.27 -0.87 -0.03
CA PRO A 77 -21.87 -0.37 1.27
C PRO A 77 -22.57 -1.09 2.44
N SER A 78 -23.72 -1.71 2.18
CA SER A 78 -24.48 -2.54 3.14
C SER A 78 -23.81 -3.88 3.44
N SER A 79 -22.96 -4.38 2.53
CA SER A 79 -22.20 -5.62 2.73
C SER A 79 -20.96 -5.45 3.62
N VAL A 80 -20.56 -4.20 3.90
CA VAL A 80 -19.38 -3.88 4.72
C VAL A 80 -19.76 -3.89 6.20
N ASN A 81 -19.31 -4.93 6.91
CA ASN A 81 -19.49 -5.08 8.35
C ASN A 81 -18.20 -4.79 9.15
N PRO A 82 -18.29 -4.55 10.47
CA PRO A 82 -17.12 -4.22 11.29
C PRO A 82 -16.04 -5.31 11.35
N LEU A 83 -16.41 -6.59 11.26
CA LEU A 83 -15.45 -7.69 11.26
C LEU A 83 -14.61 -7.68 9.97
N GLN A 84 -15.27 -7.50 8.83
CA GLN A 84 -14.64 -7.41 7.51
C GLN A 84 -13.72 -6.18 7.41
N ALA A 85 -14.09 -5.05 8.02
CA ALA A 85 -13.22 -3.87 8.10
C ALA A 85 -11.93 -4.14 8.90
N ARG A 86 -12.01 -4.86 10.03
CA ARG A 86 -10.81 -5.25 10.81
C ARG A 86 -9.91 -6.22 10.04
N LEU A 87 -10.50 -7.20 9.35
CA LEU A 87 -9.75 -8.12 8.48
C LEU A 87 -9.05 -7.38 7.35
N PHE A 88 -9.72 -6.41 6.72
CA PHE A 88 -9.13 -5.55 5.70
C PHE A 88 -7.98 -4.70 6.27
N GLY A 89 -8.12 -4.22 7.51
CA GLY A 89 -7.06 -3.55 8.26
C GLY A 89 -5.80 -4.42 8.43
N VAL A 90 -5.96 -5.64 8.96
CA VAL A 90 -4.85 -6.60 9.13
C VAL A 90 -4.23 -6.97 7.79
N TRP A 91 -5.04 -7.27 6.77
CA TRP A 91 -4.57 -7.56 5.42
C TRP A 91 -3.67 -6.45 4.86
N THR A 92 -4.07 -5.19 5.06
CA THR A 92 -3.31 -4.02 4.63
C THR A 92 -2.00 -3.88 5.40
N LEU A 93 -2.02 -4.13 6.72
CA LEU A 93 -0.83 -4.12 7.57
C LEU A 93 0.16 -5.21 7.16
N THR A 94 -0.30 -6.45 6.94
CA THR A 94 0.51 -7.56 6.45
C THR A 94 1.18 -7.19 5.13
N SER A 95 0.43 -6.63 4.19
CA SER A 95 0.97 -6.17 2.91
C SER A 95 2.03 -5.07 3.09
N ALA A 96 1.84 -4.14 4.03
CA ALA A 96 2.82 -3.10 4.34
C ALA A 96 4.10 -3.68 4.93
N LEU A 97 4.00 -4.66 5.83
CA LEU A 97 5.14 -5.35 6.43
C LEU A 97 5.95 -6.15 5.40
N ILE A 98 5.29 -6.87 4.49
CA ILE A 98 5.96 -7.57 3.39
C ILE A 98 6.77 -6.58 2.54
N ARG A 99 6.18 -5.44 2.18
CA ARG A 99 6.86 -4.41 1.37
C ARG A 99 8.02 -3.75 2.10
N LEU A 100 7.83 -3.45 3.39
CA LEU A 100 8.89 -2.89 4.22
C LEU A 100 10.06 -3.86 4.30
N TYR A 101 9.79 -5.13 4.61
CA TYR A 101 10.82 -6.15 4.73
C TYR A 101 11.54 -6.39 3.40
N ALA A 102 10.78 -6.45 2.30
CA ALA A 102 11.34 -6.58 0.97
C ALA A 102 12.20 -5.38 0.57
N ALA A 103 11.81 -4.14 0.91
CA ALA A 103 12.63 -2.96 0.62
C ALA A 103 14.07 -3.06 1.17
N TYR A 104 14.27 -3.75 2.29
CA TYR A 104 15.60 -3.99 2.86
C TYR A 104 16.28 -5.28 2.36
N HIS A 105 15.54 -6.21 1.76
CA HIS A 105 16.02 -7.57 1.42
C HIS A 105 15.64 -8.02 0.00
N LEU A 106 15.68 -7.14 -1.00
CA LEU A 106 15.38 -7.49 -2.39
C LEU A 106 16.34 -8.53 -3.01
N SER A 107 17.53 -8.71 -2.44
CA SER A 107 18.49 -9.73 -2.90
C SER A 107 18.06 -11.15 -2.56
N LEU A 108 17.17 -11.34 -1.57
CA LEU A 108 16.70 -12.66 -1.18
C LEU A 108 15.52 -13.06 -2.06
N LYS A 109 15.74 -14.04 -2.95
CA LYS A 109 14.70 -14.59 -3.84
C LYS A 109 13.36 -14.87 -3.13
N PRO A 110 13.30 -15.54 -1.96
CA PRO A 110 12.02 -15.82 -1.31
C PRO A 110 11.26 -14.56 -0.89
N VAL A 111 11.98 -13.51 -0.50
CA VAL A 111 11.38 -12.23 -0.08
C VAL A 111 10.86 -11.46 -1.29
N TYR A 112 11.64 -11.48 -2.38
CA TYR A 112 11.25 -10.87 -3.65
C TYR A 112 9.98 -11.50 -4.22
N ASP A 113 9.95 -12.84 -4.28
CA ASP A 113 8.80 -13.62 -4.76
C ASP A 113 7.56 -13.38 -3.89
N LEU A 114 7.72 -13.29 -2.56
CA LEU A 114 6.62 -12.99 -1.64
C LEU A 114 6.05 -11.59 -1.87
N ALA A 115 6.89 -10.59 -2.10
CA ALA A 115 6.45 -9.25 -2.42
C ALA A 115 5.72 -9.20 -3.77
N LEU A 116 6.24 -9.89 -4.79
CA LEU A 116 5.60 -10.07 -6.11
C LEU A 116 4.21 -10.70 -5.97
N ALA A 117 4.12 -11.81 -5.23
CA ALA A 117 2.87 -12.51 -4.95
C ALA A 117 1.86 -11.62 -4.21
N SER A 118 2.31 -10.76 -3.30
CA SER A 118 1.42 -9.84 -2.58
C SER A 118 0.76 -8.81 -3.52
N TYR A 119 1.45 -8.34 -4.55
CA TYR A 119 0.86 -7.45 -5.57
C TYR A 119 -0.07 -8.20 -6.51
N ALA A 120 0.29 -9.42 -6.89
CA ALA A 120 -0.57 -10.28 -7.70
C ALA A 120 -1.89 -10.59 -6.98
N LEU A 121 -1.84 -10.95 -5.68
CA LEU A 121 -3.04 -11.18 -4.86
C LEU A 121 -3.92 -9.94 -4.75
N ALA A 122 -3.31 -8.76 -4.57
CA ALA A 122 -4.06 -7.50 -4.55
C ALA A 122 -4.76 -7.23 -5.90
N LEU A 123 -4.06 -7.45 -7.03
CA LEU A 123 -4.60 -7.26 -8.37
C LEU A 123 -5.75 -8.26 -8.64
N CYS A 124 -5.57 -9.53 -8.28
CA CYS A 124 -6.61 -10.56 -8.41
C CYS A 124 -7.85 -10.24 -7.56
N HIS A 125 -7.67 -9.81 -6.31
CA HIS A 125 -8.77 -9.46 -5.41
C HIS A 125 -9.55 -8.24 -5.93
N PHE A 126 -8.87 -7.12 -6.18
CA PHE A 126 -9.55 -5.92 -6.66
C PHE A 126 -10.08 -6.07 -8.09
N GLY A 127 -9.44 -6.90 -8.91
CA GLY A 127 -9.93 -7.30 -10.22
C GLY A 127 -11.20 -8.12 -10.14
N SER A 128 -11.29 -9.12 -9.26
CA SER A 128 -12.50 -9.93 -9.08
C SER A 128 -13.65 -9.09 -8.48
N GLU A 129 -13.36 -8.22 -7.52
CA GLU A 129 -14.35 -7.28 -6.96
C GLU A 129 -14.87 -6.28 -8.01
N ALA A 130 -14.07 -5.92 -9.01
CA ALA A 130 -14.47 -5.03 -10.10
C ALA A 130 -15.25 -5.75 -11.21
N LEU A 131 -14.78 -6.91 -11.66
CA LEU A 131 -15.27 -7.61 -12.85
C LEU A 131 -16.39 -8.61 -12.54
N VAL A 132 -16.26 -9.35 -11.44
CA VAL A 132 -17.16 -10.45 -11.07
C VAL A 132 -18.20 -9.97 -10.06
N TYR A 133 -17.76 -9.52 -8.88
CA TYR A 133 -18.67 -9.18 -7.78
C TYR A 133 -19.27 -7.77 -7.89
N ARG A 134 -18.62 -6.87 -8.62
CA ARG A 134 -19.08 -5.48 -8.90
C ARG A 134 -19.36 -4.65 -7.65
N THR A 135 -18.67 -4.95 -6.56
CA THR A 135 -18.81 -4.37 -5.21
C THR A 135 -17.94 -3.13 -5.00
N VAL A 136 -16.80 -3.04 -5.69
CA VAL A 136 -15.84 -1.93 -5.55
C VAL A 136 -16.25 -0.71 -6.39
N GLY A 137 -16.11 0.49 -5.81
CA GLY A 137 -16.30 1.75 -6.54
C GLY A 137 -15.04 2.15 -7.32
N LEU A 138 -15.19 2.92 -8.40
CA LEU A 138 -14.04 3.36 -9.23
C LEU A 138 -12.97 4.11 -8.43
N GLN A 139 -13.39 4.97 -7.49
CA GLN A 139 -12.48 5.70 -6.59
C GLN A 139 -11.73 4.78 -5.63
N GLY A 140 -12.40 3.72 -5.13
CA GLY A 140 -11.78 2.71 -4.28
C GLY A 140 -10.82 1.79 -5.02
N LEU A 141 -11.04 1.62 -6.32
CA LEU A 141 -10.28 0.73 -7.19
C LEU A 141 -9.01 1.38 -7.78
N ALA A 142 -9.05 2.68 -8.06
CA ALA A 142 -7.99 3.38 -8.78
C ALA A 142 -6.61 3.27 -8.10
N GLY A 143 -6.55 3.54 -6.80
CA GLY A 143 -5.30 3.47 -6.02
C GLY A 143 -4.68 2.07 -6.03
N PRO A 144 -5.41 1.03 -5.59
CA PRO A 144 -4.92 -0.35 -5.60
C PRO A 144 -4.53 -0.85 -7.00
N LEU A 145 -5.31 -0.59 -8.05
CA LEU A 145 -4.97 -1.04 -9.41
C LEU A 145 -3.69 -0.41 -9.93
N VAL A 146 -3.54 0.91 -9.83
CA VAL A 146 -2.35 1.60 -10.35
C VAL A 146 -1.11 1.11 -9.61
N VAL A 147 -1.15 1.04 -8.28
CA VAL A 147 0.03 0.67 -7.51
C VAL A 147 0.36 -0.82 -7.62
N SER A 148 -0.62 -1.71 -7.57
CA SER A 148 -0.35 -3.14 -7.76
C SER A 148 0.20 -3.42 -9.17
N THR A 149 -0.42 -2.88 -10.22
CA THR A 149 0.02 -3.11 -11.60
C THR A 149 1.42 -2.54 -11.85
N THR A 150 1.65 -1.28 -11.47
CA THR A 150 2.95 -0.62 -11.70
C THR A 150 4.06 -1.31 -10.91
N SER A 151 3.79 -1.69 -9.65
CA SER A 151 4.79 -2.37 -8.82
C SER A 151 5.06 -3.79 -9.32
N LEU A 152 4.02 -4.51 -9.73
CA LEU A 152 4.16 -5.86 -10.27
C LEU A 152 5.00 -5.86 -11.56
N VAL A 153 4.69 -4.97 -12.51
CA VAL A 153 5.43 -4.85 -13.77
C VAL A 153 6.87 -4.43 -13.52
N TRP A 154 7.11 -3.44 -12.65
CA TRP A 154 8.47 -2.98 -12.36
C TRP A 154 9.29 -4.08 -11.65
N MET A 155 8.73 -4.75 -10.65
CA MET A 155 9.40 -5.88 -10.00
C MET A 155 9.68 -7.00 -11.00
N TRP A 156 8.72 -7.34 -11.85
CA TRP A 156 8.95 -8.36 -12.88
C TRP A 156 10.11 -8.01 -13.82
N GLN A 157 10.19 -6.76 -14.29
CA GLN A 157 11.26 -6.29 -15.18
C GLN A 157 12.64 -6.20 -14.51
N GLN A 158 12.68 -6.08 -13.18
CA GLN A 158 13.92 -5.96 -12.42
C GLN A 158 14.27 -7.24 -11.65
N TYR A 159 13.61 -8.35 -11.98
CA TYR A 159 13.79 -9.62 -11.27
C TYR A 159 15.25 -10.06 -11.28
N ASP A 160 15.85 -10.24 -12.47
CA ASP A 160 17.23 -10.71 -12.61
C ASP A 160 18.27 -9.72 -12.06
N PHE A 161 17.91 -8.44 -12.02
CA PHE A 161 18.79 -7.39 -11.52
C PHE A 161 19.01 -7.49 -10.01
N TYR A 162 17.92 -7.73 -9.27
CA TYR A 162 17.92 -7.81 -7.81
C TYR A 162 18.08 -9.24 -7.29
N VAL A 163 17.43 -10.21 -7.94
CA VAL A 163 17.50 -11.63 -7.62
C VAL A 163 18.61 -12.26 -8.47
N ARG A 164 19.84 -12.15 -7.99
CA ARG A 164 20.96 -12.91 -8.56
C ARG A 164 21.09 -14.21 -7.79
N ALA A 165 21.00 -15.33 -8.51
CA ALA A 165 21.24 -16.68 -8.00
C ALA A 165 22.65 -16.82 -7.42
#